data_AF-X1BLQ5-F1
#
_entry.id   AF-X1BLQ5-F1
#
_cell.length_a   1.000
_cell.length_b   1.000
_cell.length_c   1.000
_cell.angle_alpha   90.00
_cell.angle_beta   90.00
_cell.angle_gamma   90.00
#
_symmetry.space_group_name_H-M   'P 1'
#
loop_
_entity.id
_entity.type
_entity.pdbx_description
1 polymer ?
#
loop_
_entity_poly.entity_id
_entity_poly.type
_entity_poly.pdbx_seq_one_letter_code
_entity_poly.pdbx_strand_id
1 'polypeptide(L)'
;FFTDHDVEILTKLVAQGKDFLEGISRLAEKVKGSFSLVVLTEDGVYAARDPFARKPLIIGENDGKYAVASESRALDYTGLNANIRDLEAGEIVLINKDGFSTVKRLESKKKAHCIFEWGYTASIDSVINQNYPFSFYDFINC
;
A
#
# COMPACT_ATOMS: atom_id res chain seq x y z
N PHE A 1 19.06 9.76 -16.20
CA PHE A 1 18.38 8.57 -15.68
C PHE A 1 19.32 7.40 -15.92
N PHE A 2 19.42 6.46 -14.98
CA PHE A 2 20.29 5.28 -15.12
C PHE A 2 19.50 4.08 -15.69
N THR A 3 18.20 4.04 -15.43
CA THR A 3 17.23 3.07 -15.91
C THR A 3 15.94 3.78 -16.33
N ASP A 4 15.10 3.09 -17.12
CA ASP A 4 13.78 3.55 -17.56
C ASP A 4 12.66 3.11 -16.60
N HIS A 5 12.99 2.65 -15.40
CA HIS A 5 12.01 2.17 -14.44
C HIS A 5 11.37 3.32 -13.65
N ASP A 6 10.05 3.30 -13.53
CA ASP A 6 9.29 4.28 -12.75
C ASP A 6 9.79 4.40 -11.32
N VAL A 7 10.26 3.29 -10.72
CA VAL A 7 10.81 3.29 -9.36
C VAL A 7 11.99 4.24 -9.20
N GLU A 8 12.86 4.38 -10.21
CA GLU A 8 13.98 5.34 -10.14
C GLU A 8 13.46 6.78 -10.11
N ILE A 9 12.45 7.08 -10.92
CA ILE A 9 11.81 8.40 -10.96
C ILE A 9 11.14 8.70 -9.63
N LEU A 10 10.36 7.74 -9.10
CA LEU A 10 9.68 7.86 -7.81
C LEU A 10 10.67 8.07 -6.67
N THR A 11 11.75 7.29 -6.60
CA THR A 11 12.80 7.45 -5.57
C THR A 11 13.43 8.84 -5.64
N LYS A 12 13.75 9.35 -6.83
CA LYS A 12 14.29 10.70 -6.98
C LYS A 12 13.31 11.79 -6.56
N LEU A 13 12.02 11.60 -6.77
CA LEU A 13 11.00 12.55 -6.32
C LEU A 13 10.85 12.52 -4.79
N VAL A 14 10.88 11.33 -4.16
CA VAL A 14 10.90 11.20 -2.69
C VAL A 14 12.12 11.91 -2.11
N ALA A 15 13.29 11.74 -2.72
CA ALA A 15 14.54 12.37 -2.27
C ALA A 15 14.55 13.91 -2.37
N GLN A 16 13.54 14.54 -2.97
CA GLN A 16 13.39 16.01 -2.99
C GLN A 16 12.61 16.56 -1.78
N GLY A 17 12.06 15.71 -0.91
CA GLY A 17 11.46 16.10 0.37
C GLY A 17 12.54 16.46 1.41
N LYS A 18 12.17 17.20 2.47
CA LYS A 18 13.09 17.45 3.59
C LYS A 18 13.32 16.19 4.43
N ASP A 19 12.30 15.34 4.49
CA ASP A 19 12.32 14.00 5.09
C ASP A 19 11.54 13.01 4.22
N PHE A 20 11.59 11.72 4.56
CA PHE A 20 10.91 10.66 3.80
C PHE A 20 9.39 10.84 3.80
N LEU A 21 8.80 11.31 4.91
CA LEU A 21 7.36 11.50 5.01
C LEU A 21 6.87 12.60 4.06
N GLU A 22 7.57 13.74 4.02
CA GLU A 22 7.32 14.83 3.07
C GLU A 22 7.55 14.36 1.64
N GLY A 23 8.66 13.66 1.38
CA GLY A 23 8.99 13.12 0.06
C GLY A 23 7.89 12.22 -0.49
N ILE A 24 7.44 11.24 0.30
CA ILE A 24 6.34 10.33 -0.06
C ILE A 24 5.02 11.11 -0.21
N SER A 25 4.75 12.08 0.67
CA SER A 25 3.53 12.92 0.55
C SER A 25 3.47 13.67 -0.78
N ARG A 26 4.61 14.24 -1.21
CA ARG A 26 4.70 15.03 -2.44
C ARG A 26 4.60 14.17 -3.71
N LEU A 27 4.85 12.85 -3.62
CA LEU A 27 4.58 11.95 -4.74
C LEU A 27 3.12 12.02 -5.17
N ALA A 28 2.19 12.04 -4.21
CA ALA A 28 0.76 12.09 -4.53
C ALA A 28 0.34 13.36 -5.28
N GLU A 29 1.07 14.47 -5.11
CA GLU A 29 0.82 15.72 -5.83
C GLU A 29 1.43 15.72 -7.24
N LYS A 30 2.61 15.11 -7.39
CA LYS A 30 3.37 15.14 -8.65
C LYS A 30 3.04 13.99 -9.59
N VAL A 31 2.72 12.81 -9.07
CA VAL A 31 2.50 11.59 -9.84
C VAL A 31 1.03 11.48 -10.24
N LYS A 32 0.76 11.65 -11.52
CA LYS A 32 -0.55 11.33 -12.11
C LYS A 32 -0.59 9.84 -12.44
N GLY A 33 -0.92 9.03 -11.46
CA GLY A 33 -0.93 7.57 -11.60
C GLY A 33 -1.46 6.87 -10.36
N SER A 34 -0.97 5.66 -10.14
CA SER A 34 -1.22 4.89 -8.92
C SER A 34 0.09 4.30 -8.43
N PHE A 35 0.22 4.17 -7.12
CA PHE A 35 1.35 3.50 -6.49
C PHE A 35 0.92 2.84 -5.19
N SER A 36 1.45 1.65 -4.97
CA SER A 36 1.62 1.03 -3.66
C SER A 36 3.13 0.96 -3.45
N LEU A 37 3.65 1.77 -2.54
CA LEU A 37 5.09 1.98 -2.38
C LEU A 37 5.55 1.45 -1.02
N VAL A 38 6.71 0.79 -1.00
CA VAL A 38 7.42 0.40 0.21
C VAL A 38 8.83 0.99 0.14
N VAL A 39 9.25 1.70 1.17
CA VAL A 39 10.57 2.36 1.25
C VAL A 39 11.25 1.97 2.55
N LEU A 40 12.41 1.31 2.44
CA LEU A 40 13.27 1.02 3.58
C LEU A 40 14.20 2.21 3.85
N THR A 41 14.25 2.64 5.10
CA THR A 41 15.03 3.79 5.58
C THR A 41 15.70 3.45 6.91
N GLU A 42 16.50 4.37 7.45
CA GLU A 42 17.07 4.22 8.79
C GLU A 42 16.00 4.29 9.91
N ASP A 43 14.90 5.00 9.68
CA ASP A 43 13.77 5.12 10.63
C ASP A 43 12.90 3.86 10.67
N GLY A 44 12.97 3.02 9.63
CA GLY A 44 12.15 1.84 9.44
C GLY A 44 11.62 1.70 8.01
N VAL A 45 10.53 0.96 7.88
CA VAL A 45 9.86 0.69 6.60
C VAL A 45 8.63 1.59 6.47
N TYR A 46 8.66 2.50 5.52
CA TYR A 46 7.47 3.21 5.09
C TYR A 46 6.68 2.35 4.12
N ALA A 47 5.36 2.29 4.28
CA ALA A 47 4.45 1.74 3.29
C ALA A 47 3.36 2.77 3.00
N ALA A 48 3.12 3.06 1.71
CA ALA A 48 2.27 4.15 1.29
C ALA A 48 1.38 3.73 0.12
N ARG A 49 0.10 4.09 0.22
CA ARG A 49 -0.89 3.86 -0.83
C ARG A 49 -1.30 5.20 -1.43
N ASP A 50 -1.42 5.28 -2.75
CA ASP A 50 -1.86 6.50 -3.42
C ASP A 50 -3.27 6.94 -2.97
N PRO A 51 -3.64 8.24 -3.14
CA PRO A 51 -4.94 8.75 -2.69
C PRO A 51 -6.16 8.09 -3.33
N PHE A 52 -6.04 7.37 -4.44
CA PHE A 52 -7.16 6.65 -5.05
C PHE A 52 -7.21 5.17 -4.66
N ALA A 53 -6.20 4.68 -3.94
CA ALA A 53 -6.08 3.30 -3.50
C ALA A 53 -6.22 2.27 -4.63
N ARG A 54 -5.75 2.57 -5.84
CA ARG A 54 -6.09 1.72 -7.00
C ARG A 54 -5.48 0.33 -6.88
N LYS A 55 -4.21 0.28 -6.47
CA LYS A 55 -3.46 -0.94 -6.23
C LYS A 55 -3.58 -1.36 -4.77
N PRO A 56 -3.66 -2.66 -4.46
CA PRO A 56 -3.72 -3.15 -3.09
C PRO A 56 -2.37 -2.95 -2.38
N LEU A 57 -2.44 -2.77 -1.06
CA LEU A 57 -1.30 -2.78 -0.16
C LEU A 57 -1.87 -3.14 1.22
N ILE A 58 -1.54 -4.33 1.69
CA ILE A 58 -2.10 -4.93 2.89
C ILE A 58 -0.99 -5.02 3.93
N ILE A 59 -1.32 -4.67 5.17
CA ILE A 59 -0.46 -4.90 6.32
C ILE A 59 -0.96 -6.13 7.08
N GLY A 60 -0.02 -7.00 7.43
CA GLY A 60 -0.22 -8.17 8.28
C GLY A 60 0.58 -8.04 9.57
N GLU A 61 0.03 -8.59 10.64
CA GLU A 61 0.65 -8.64 11.96
C GLU A 61 0.46 -10.01 12.60
N ASN A 62 1.49 -10.46 13.32
CA ASN A 62 1.40 -11.55 14.29
C ASN A 62 2.50 -11.41 15.35
N ASP A 63 2.13 -11.48 16.63
CA ASP A 63 3.02 -11.38 17.79
C ASP A 63 3.97 -10.16 17.72
N GLY A 64 3.45 -8.99 17.30
CA GLY A 64 4.23 -7.75 17.19
C GLY A 64 5.24 -7.74 16.04
N LYS A 65 5.17 -8.70 15.11
CA LYS A 65 5.88 -8.68 13.83
C LYS A 65 4.95 -8.17 12.74
N TYR A 66 5.49 -7.39 11.82
CA TYR A 66 4.72 -6.73 10.78
C TYR A 66 5.30 -7.01 9.41
N ALA A 67 4.45 -7.18 8.41
CA ALA A 67 4.83 -7.15 7.01
C ALA A 67 3.77 -6.44 6.17
N VAL A 68 4.19 -5.98 5.01
CA VAL A 68 3.29 -5.43 4.00
C VAL A 68 3.43 -6.22 2.70
N ALA A 69 2.31 -6.45 2.04
CA ALA A 69 2.24 -7.21 0.80
C ALA A 69 1.18 -6.63 -0.14
N SER A 70 1.29 -6.93 -1.43
CA SER A 70 0.27 -6.56 -2.41
C SER A 70 -0.99 -7.44 -2.33
N GLU A 71 -0.93 -8.58 -1.64
CA GLU A 71 -2.07 -9.48 -1.42
C GLU A 71 -1.98 -10.16 -0.04
N SER A 72 -3.12 -10.52 0.56
CA SER A 72 -3.15 -11.13 1.90
C SER A 72 -2.53 -12.53 1.93
N ARG A 73 -2.61 -13.28 0.82
CA ARG A 73 -2.07 -14.64 0.72
C ARG A 73 -0.59 -14.71 1.09
N ALA A 74 0.20 -13.70 0.71
CA ALA A 74 1.61 -13.63 1.07
C ALA A 74 1.83 -13.51 2.60
N LEU A 75 0.90 -12.84 3.30
CA LEU A 75 0.91 -12.72 4.76
C LEU A 75 0.48 -14.04 5.42
N ASP A 76 -0.46 -14.77 4.82
CA ASP A 76 -0.85 -16.10 5.29
C ASP A 76 0.33 -17.09 5.23
N TYR A 77 1.08 -17.12 4.12
CA TYR A 77 2.25 -18.01 3.99
C TYR A 77 3.38 -17.69 4.95
N THR A 78 3.48 -16.43 5.39
CA THR A 78 4.53 -15.98 6.32
C THR A 78 4.08 -16.04 7.77
N GLY A 79 2.84 -16.47 8.04
CA GLY A 79 2.26 -16.54 9.37
C GLY A 79 2.02 -15.17 10.00
N LEU A 80 1.86 -14.12 9.19
CA LEU A 80 1.61 -12.74 9.62
C LEU A 80 0.14 -12.35 9.37
N ASN A 81 -0.77 -13.25 9.75
CA ASN A 81 -2.19 -13.17 9.43
C ASN A 81 -3.12 -13.10 10.66
N ALA A 82 -2.57 -12.87 11.86
CA ALA A 82 -3.38 -12.70 13.07
C ALA A 82 -4.25 -11.44 12.97
N ASN A 83 -3.68 -10.36 12.40
CA ASN A 83 -4.42 -9.16 12.01
C ASN A 83 -4.02 -8.73 10.60
N ILE A 84 -4.97 -8.73 9.67
CA ILE A 84 -4.77 -8.29 8.28
C ILE A 84 -5.71 -7.13 7.98
N ARG A 85 -5.17 -6.04 7.43
CA ARG A 85 -5.99 -4.97 6.84
C ARG A 85 -5.32 -4.33 5.62
N ASP A 86 -6.13 -3.87 4.69
CA ASP A 86 -5.66 -2.95 3.66
C ASP A 86 -5.21 -1.62 4.29
N LEU A 87 -4.16 -1.03 3.73
CA LEU A 87 -3.88 0.38 3.91
C LEU A 87 -5.00 1.19 3.25
N GLU A 88 -5.45 2.23 3.93
CA GLU A 88 -6.48 3.10 3.40
C GLU A 88 -5.95 4.00 2.27
N ALA A 89 -6.88 4.64 1.55
CA ALA A 89 -6.53 5.56 0.48
C ALA A 89 -5.72 6.75 1.00
N GLY A 90 -4.54 6.99 0.41
CA GLY A 90 -3.62 8.03 0.84
C GLY A 90 -2.91 7.74 2.17
N GLU A 91 -3.07 6.55 2.75
CA GLU A 91 -2.43 6.19 4.01
C GLU A 91 -0.93 5.97 3.83
N ILE A 92 -0.15 6.58 4.73
CA ILE A 92 1.29 6.38 4.87
C ILE A 92 1.52 5.83 6.28
N VAL A 93 2.08 4.62 6.36
CA VAL A 93 2.46 3.98 7.62
C VAL A 93 3.97 3.89 7.73
N LEU A 94 4.47 3.92 8.97
CA LEU A 94 5.85 3.61 9.32
C LEU A 94 5.85 2.38 10.23
N ILE A 95 6.64 1.37 9.86
CA ILE A 95 6.90 0.17 10.62
C ILE A 95 8.34 0.24 11.13
N ASN A 96 8.53 0.23 12.44
CA ASN A 96 9.84 0.27 13.07
C ASN A 96 9.86 -0.56 14.37
N LYS A 97 10.93 -0.42 15.17
CA LYS A 97 11.08 -1.12 16.45
C LYS A 97 9.96 -0.88 17.46
N ASP A 98 9.23 0.24 17.33
CA ASP A 98 8.15 0.62 18.24
C ASP A 98 6.78 0.10 17.74
N GLY A 99 6.76 -0.57 16.58
CA GLY A 99 5.58 -1.17 15.98
C GLY A 99 5.21 -0.51 14.65
N PHE A 100 3.93 -0.56 14.31
CA PHE A 100 3.38 0.15 13.14
C PHE A 100 2.57 1.36 13.58
N SER A 101 2.66 2.45 12.83
CA SER A 101 1.81 3.63 13.04
C SER A 101 1.49 4.32 11.72
N THR A 102 0.28 4.87 11.63
CA THR A 102 -0.08 5.76 10.52
C THR A 102 0.52 7.13 10.80
N VAL A 103 1.54 7.50 10.02
CA VAL A 103 2.25 8.78 10.18
C VAL A 103 1.57 9.91 9.42
N LYS A 104 0.79 9.59 8.38
CA LYS A 104 -0.01 10.57 7.64
C LYS A 104 -1.11 9.90 6.83
N ARG A 105 -2.18 10.65 6.57
CA ARG A 105 -3.24 10.27 5.63
C ARG A 105 -3.47 11.45 4.68
N LEU A 106 -3.24 11.21 3.40
CA LEU A 106 -3.48 12.19 2.34
C LEU A 106 -4.97 12.24 2.01
N GLU A 107 -5.49 13.42 1.69
CA GLU A 107 -6.90 13.54 1.32
C GLU A 107 -7.20 12.77 0.03
N SER A 108 -8.25 11.96 0.09
CA SER A 108 -8.79 11.24 -1.06
C SER A 108 -10.13 11.84 -1.44
N LYS A 109 -10.25 12.31 -2.69
CA LYS A 109 -11.55 12.77 -3.23
C LYS A 109 -12.49 11.62 -3.57
N LYS A 110 -11.93 10.46 -3.92
CA LYS A 110 -12.66 9.23 -4.26
C LYS A 110 -11.71 8.03 -4.25
N LYS A 111 -12.26 6.85 -3.99
CA LYS A 111 -11.57 5.58 -4.19
C LYS A 111 -11.81 5.10 -5.64
N ALA A 112 -10.80 4.48 -6.24
CA ALA A 112 -10.88 3.95 -7.60
C ALA A 112 -10.10 2.64 -7.71
N HIS A 113 -10.50 1.65 -6.91
CA HIS A 113 -9.86 0.34 -6.86
C HIS A 113 -9.86 -0.34 -8.24
N CYS A 114 -8.76 -1.02 -8.56
CA CYS A 114 -8.60 -1.67 -9.85
C CYS A 114 -9.40 -2.98 -9.91
N ILE A 115 -10.47 -3.02 -10.70
CA ILE A 115 -11.33 -4.21 -10.83
C ILE A 115 -10.58 -5.46 -11.33
N PHE A 116 -9.51 -5.28 -12.09
CA PHE A 116 -8.65 -6.38 -12.56
C PHE A 116 -7.91 -7.11 -11.44
N GLU A 117 -7.82 -6.54 -10.23
CA GLU A 117 -7.30 -7.25 -9.08
C GLU A 117 -8.23 -8.43 -8.73
N TRP A 118 -9.54 -8.20 -8.61
CA TRP A 118 -10.51 -9.28 -8.34
C TRP A 118 -10.77 -10.19 -9.54
N GLY A 119 -10.77 -9.65 -10.75
CA GLY A 119 -11.13 -10.42 -11.95
C GLY A 119 -10.00 -11.25 -12.57
N TYR A 120 -8.73 -10.94 -12.26
CA TYR A 120 -7.61 -11.53 -13.00
C TYR A 120 -6.31 -11.68 -12.19
N THR A 121 -5.94 -10.68 -11.38
CA THR A 121 -4.56 -10.57 -10.85
C THR A 121 -4.38 -11.23 -9.49
N ALA A 122 -5.29 -10.96 -8.56
CA ALA A 122 -5.19 -11.45 -7.20
C ALA A 122 -5.47 -12.95 -7.14
N SER A 123 -4.77 -13.65 -6.25
CA SER A 123 -5.08 -15.05 -5.98
C SER A 123 -6.48 -15.19 -5.40
N ILE A 124 -7.19 -16.28 -5.74
CA ILE A 124 -8.60 -16.50 -5.36
C ILE A 124 -8.82 -16.52 -3.84
N ASP A 125 -7.79 -16.90 -3.08
CA ASP A 125 -7.77 -16.96 -1.62
C ASP A 125 -7.24 -15.67 -0.97
N SER A 126 -6.89 -14.65 -1.75
CA SER A 126 -6.54 -13.33 -1.21
C SER A 126 -7.78 -12.54 -0.80
N VAL A 127 -7.67 -11.78 0.28
CA VAL A 127 -8.66 -10.80 0.72
C VAL A 127 -8.13 -9.41 0.39
N ILE A 128 -8.89 -8.64 -0.40
CA ILE A 128 -8.57 -7.27 -0.78
C ILE A 128 -9.75 -6.38 -0.42
N ASN A 129 -9.50 -5.31 0.34
CA ASN A 129 -10.50 -4.43 0.92
C ASN A 129 -11.62 -5.22 1.62
N GLN A 130 -11.26 -6.18 2.47
CA GLN A 130 -12.17 -7.08 3.20
C GLN A 130 -13.07 -7.98 2.31
N ASN A 131 -12.82 -8.06 1.00
CA ASN A 131 -13.60 -8.86 0.06
C ASN A 131 -12.74 -9.92 -0.63
N TYR A 132 -13.30 -11.11 -0.82
CA TYR A 132 -12.69 -12.15 -1.65
C TYR A 132 -12.96 -11.87 -3.15
N PRO A 133 -12.02 -12.20 -4.06
CA PRO A 133 -12.19 -12.18 -5.52
C PRO A 133 -13.51 -12.75 -6.04
N PHE A 134 -14.04 -13.78 -5.38
CA PHE A 134 -15.25 -14.49 -5.83
C PHE A 134 -16.57 -13.87 -5.33
N SER A 135 -16.57 -12.94 -4.36
CA SER A 135 -17.80 -12.27 -3.88
C SER A 135 -18.20 -11.08 -4.77
N PHE A 136 -18.20 -11.30 -6.09
CA PHE A 136 -18.35 -10.26 -7.10
C PHE A 136 -19.70 -9.50 -7.03
N TYR A 137 -20.73 -10.10 -6.41
CA TYR A 137 -22.07 -9.51 -6.27
C TYR A 137 -22.13 -8.30 -5.31
N ASP A 138 -21.23 -8.21 -4.34
CA ASP A 138 -21.22 -7.09 -3.38
C ASP A 138 -20.52 -5.84 -3.92
N PHE A 139 -19.75 -5.97 -5.01
CA PHE A 139 -18.85 -4.92 -5.52
C PHE A 139 -19.50 -3.95 -6.52
N ILE A 140 -20.61 -4.32 -7.16
CA ILE A 140 -21.32 -3.47 -8.15
C ILE A 140 -21.97 -2.24 -7.47
N ASN A 141 -22.13 -2.25 -6.15
CA ASN A 141 -22.81 -1.20 -5.38
C ASN A 141 -21.87 -0.25 -4.60
N CYS A 142 -20.56 -0.23 -4.89
CA CYS A 142 -19.56 0.62 -4.22
C CYS A 142 -19.11 1.82 -5.07
#